data_AF-A0A379DZZ7-F1
#
_entry.id   AF-A0A379DZZ7-F1
#
_cell.length_a   1.000
_cell.length_b   1.000
_cell.length_c   1.000
_cell.angle_alpha   90.00
_cell.angle_beta   90.00
_cell.angle_gamma   90.00
#
_symmetry.space_group_name_H-M   'P 1'
#
loop_
_entity.id
_entity.type
_entity.pdbx_description
1 polymer ?
#
loop_
_entity_poly.entity_id
_entity_poly.type
_entity_poly.pdbx_seq_one_letter_code
_entity_poly.pdbx_strand_id
1 'polypeptide(L)'
;MYSTSTKVYSYQQKRESKINFQAMKFESRDTDLKAFVEYVKNGHAITHIFKDNRRIKDNYMCTSFICLDIDGCPIDMPMMIERIAKKPTMAYYTASNGYKGEGFRYRFIYLFDELIDKCHYQPLVCSINHYLKDCVPEFENDDNCSENINQLYFGCDCSETNLIVNADSIYHLSEFPHEPKNNEKMEGRKEKKAKAKMPQTDFFNDLCKFSPWDFLNKYRSVFQVQDHSNPIAYRYGAFIFDGKKYEEVCRPLIKDRLIASKDNLKVVTIKDGQHRRKKLCADAIQYRRINPKITLENLVYDLMYEIYVIGKYDNTDNVLNTFEVYKIADYASSLSIEEIMQSEYKGNKHLFRLDNDYCKKHHLEPKSYCKTVAKLLRMEKILPLYNSTLTIIENVENLRNDGIKISEKTLSRYLKDGDVSMVWEHIQNGFSGKDNKAYNNNPPTIMFQSPIPEKRRYTDDEIGELYDVSKSLKDNLQNLKQNGIHIGKDRLYSFCKRHHIETNPNKNTLTN
;
A
#
# COMPACT_ATOMS: atom_id res chain seq x y z
N MET A 1 20.79 8.30 -37.59
CA MET A 1 21.07 6.85 -37.43
C MET A 1 19.91 6.08 -36.79
N TYR A 2 19.51 4.96 -37.39
CA TYR A 2 18.42 4.08 -36.92
C TYR A 2 18.54 2.70 -37.58
N SER A 3 17.72 1.71 -37.22
CA SER A 3 17.68 0.42 -37.92
C SER A 3 16.36 0.22 -38.64
N THR A 4 16.40 -0.33 -39.85
CA THR A 4 15.22 -0.72 -40.64
C THR A 4 15.12 -2.22 -40.77
N SER A 5 13.90 -2.77 -40.82
CA SER A 5 13.71 -4.17 -41.19
C SER A 5 14.20 -4.43 -42.61
N THR A 6 14.80 -5.60 -42.84
CA THR A 6 15.25 -6.03 -44.19
C THR A 6 14.09 -6.38 -45.13
N LYS A 7 12.86 -6.43 -44.60
CA LYS A 7 11.63 -6.69 -45.34
C LYS A 7 10.65 -5.54 -45.13
N VAL A 8 9.80 -5.32 -46.12
CA VAL A 8 8.60 -4.49 -46.03
C VAL A 8 7.47 -5.32 -45.42
N TYR A 9 6.63 -4.67 -44.63
CA TYR A 9 5.42 -5.28 -44.06
C TYR A 9 4.21 -4.51 -44.55
N SER A 10 3.23 -5.21 -45.13
CA SER A 10 2.05 -4.54 -45.68
C SER A 10 1.07 -4.10 -44.59
N TYR A 11 0.21 -3.14 -44.91
CA TYR A 11 -0.88 -2.71 -44.02
C TYR A 11 -1.74 -3.89 -43.56
N GLN A 12 -2.11 -4.79 -44.50
CA GLN A 12 -2.94 -5.96 -44.20
C GLN A 12 -2.23 -6.96 -43.27
N GLN A 13 -0.94 -7.23 -43.50
CA GLN A 13 -0.15 -8.12 -42.62
C GLN A 13 -0.08 -7.59 -41.19
N LYS A 14 0.03 -6.27 -41.03
CA LYS A 14 0.04 -5.59 -39.73
C LYS A 14 -1.32 -5.70 -39.04
N ARG A 15 -2.41 -5.47 -39.77
CA ARG A 15 -3.78 -5.50 -39.24
C ARG A 15 -4.23 -6.89 -38.80
N GLU A 16 -3.77 -7.93 -39.47
CA GLU A 16 -4.11 -9.32 -39.15
C GLU A 16 -3.20 -9.94 -38.08
N SER A 17 -2.22 -9.20 -37.54
CA SER A 17 -1.25 -9.65 -36.53
C SER A 17 -0.47 -10.93 -36.91
N LYS A 18 -0.28 -11.18 -38.21
CA LYS A 18 0.40 -12.39 -38.73
C LYS A 18 1.92 -12.31 -38.77
N ILE A 19 2.53 -11.33 -38.07
CA ILE A 19 3.97 -11.05 -38.14
C ILE A 19 4.70 -11.69 -36.96
N ASN A 20 5.68 -12.55 -37.25
CA ASN A 20 6.60 -13.07 -36.23
C ASN A 20 7.71 -12.05 -35.93
N PHE A 21 7.53 -11.29 -34.84
CA PHE A 21 8.48 -10.26 -34.40
C PHE A 21 9.89 -10.78 -34.07
N GLN A 22 10.01 -12.04 -33.62
CA GLN A 22 11.31 -12.62 -33.24
C GLN A 22 12.16 -12.99 -34.45
N ALA A 23 11.52 -13.24 -35.60
CA ALA A 23 12.19 -13.60 -36.85
C ALA A 23 12.59 -12.37 -37.69
N MET A 24 12.24 -11.15 -37.27
CA MET A 24 12.57 -9.92 -37.98
C MET A 24 14.08 -9.66 -37.96
N LYS A 25 14.65 -9.36 -39.12
CA LYS A 25 16.05 -8.94 -39.27
C LYS A 25 16.11 -7.45 -39.53
N PHE A 26 17.13 -6.80 -39.00
CA PHE A 26 17.32 -5.37 -39.08
C PHE A 26 18.71 -5.02 -39.59
N GLU A 27 18.79 -3.92 -40.33
CA GLU A 27 20.02 -3.31 -40.81
C GLU A 27 20.12 -1.88 -40.28
N SER A 28 21.28 -1.53 -39.72
CA SER A 28 21.58 -0.16 -39.33
C SER A 28 21.68 0.73 -40.57
N ARG A 29 21.13 1.93 -40.44
CA ARG A 29 21.05 2.96 -41.47
C ARG A 29 21.60 4.26 -40.90
N ASP A 30 22.43 4.89 -41.70
CA ASP A 30 22.82 6.28 -41.52
C ASP A 30 22.48 7.01 -42.81
N THR A 31 21.39 7.77 -42.79
CA THR A 31 20.76 8.34 -43.99
C THR A 31 20.16 9.70 -43.67
N ASP A 32 19.84 10.45 -44.72
CA ASP A 32 19.10 11.71 -44.60
C ASP A 32 17.60 11.51 -44.29
N LEU A 33 16.91 12.63 -44.02
CA LEU A 33 15.49 12.68 -43.74
C LEU A 33 14.65 12.08 -44.88
N LYS A 34 15.01 12.37 -46.14
CA LYS A 34 14.25 11.93 -47.30
C LYS A 34 14.24 10.41 -47.38
N ALA A 35 15.41 9.78 -47.21
CA ALA A 35 15.54 8.34 -47.15
C ALA A 35 14.80 7.75 -45.94
N PHE A 36 14.90 8.37 -44.76
CA PHE A 36 14.16 7.92 -43.57
C PHE A 36 12.65 7.86 -43.81
N VAL A 37 12.08 8.95 -44.33
CA VAL A 37 10.65 9.05 -44.68
C VAL A 37 10.28 7.98 -45.70
N GLU A 38 11.11 7.77 -46.72
CA GLU A 38 10.87 6.78 -47.77
C GLU A 38 10.84 5.34 -47.22
N TYR A 39 11.73 4.99 -46.28
CA TYR A 39 11.68 3.68 -45.61
C TYR A 39 10.37 3.47 -44.82
N VAL A 40 9.94 4.48 -44.06
CA VAL A 40 8.70 4.39 -43.28
C VAL A 40 7.48 4.32 -44.21
N LYS A 41 7.44 5.15 -45.26
CA LYS A 41 6.38 5.18 -46.27
C LYS A 41 6.28 3.87 -47.06
N ASN A 42 7.41 3.22 -47.31
CA ASN A 42 7.44 1.91 -47.95
C ASN A 42 7.16 0.76 -46.97
N GLY A 43 6.68 1.05 -45.76
CA GLY A 43 6.22 0.02 -44.83
C GLY A 43 7.32 -0.76 -44.12
N HIS A 44 8.58 -0.31 -44.16
CA HIS A 44 9.64 -0.89 -43.32
C HIS A 44 9.32 -0.65 -41.83
N ALA A 45 9.67 -1.61 -40.98
CA ALA A 45 9.70 -1.38 -39.55
C ALA A 45 10.99 -0.65 -39.18
N ILE A 46 10.89 0.36 -38.32
CA ILE A 46 12.01 1.09 -37.76
C ILE A 46 12.22 0.69 -36.30
N THR A 47 13.47 0.69 -35.86
CA THR A 47 13.86 0.49 -34.47
C THR A 47 15.20 1.20 -34.23
N HIS A 48 15.68 1.16 -33.00
CA HIS A 48 16.92 1.82 -32.61
C HIS A 48 18.15 1.04 -33.08
N ILE A 49 19.35 1.59 -32.84
CA ILE A 49 20.61 0.87 -33.05
C ILE A 49 20.89 0.00 -31.83
N PHE A 50 21.10 -1.29 -32.07
CA PHE A 50 21.48 -2.24 -31.03
C PHE A 50 22.78 -2.94 -31.41
N LYS A 51 23.61 -3.23 -30.41
CA LYS A 51 24.76 -4.10 -30.53
C LYS A 51 24.34 -5.45 -31.12
N ASP A 52 25.09 -5.88 -32.14
CA ASP A 52 24.85 -7.12 -32.90
C ASP A 52 23.47 -7.20 -33.57
N ASN A 53 22.79 -6.06 -33.78
CA ASN A 53 21.41 -5.98 -34.28
C ASN A 53 20.40 -6.80 -33.47
N ARG A 54 20.69 -7.03 -32.18
CA ARG A 54 19.78 -7.75 -31.27
C ARG A 54 19.02 -6.74 -30.41
N ARG A 55 17.71 -6.67 -30.62
CA ARG A 55 16.76 -5.77 -29.94
C ARG A 55 16.54 -6.13 -28.45
N ILE A 56 17.61 -6.07 -27.68
CA ILE A 56 17.69 -6.33 -26.25
C ILE A 56 18.03 -5.00 -25.57
N LYS A 57 17.34 -4.66 -24.48
CA LYS A 57 17.49 -3.38 -23.77
C LYS A 57 18.94 -3.03 -23.39
N ASP A 58 19.76 -4.03 -23.07
CA ASP A 58 21.16 -3.82 -22.71
C ASP A 58 22.09 -3.70 -23.92
N ASN A 59 21.63 -4.10 -25.10
CA ASN A 59 22.33 -3.92 -26.35
C ASN A 59 22.03 -2.57 -27.00
N TYR A 60 21.09 -1.77 -26.47
CA TYR A 60 20.80 -0.45 -27.03
C TYR A 60 22.08 0.39 -27.06
N MET A 61 22.36 0.97 -28.23
CA MET A 61 23.49 1.86 -28.42
C MET A 61 23.01 3.30 -28.51
N CYS A 62 22.19 3.59 -29.52
CA CYS A 62 21.68 4.94 -29.79
C CYS A 62 20.50 4.92 -30.76
N THR A 63 19.89 6.09 -30.97
CA THR A 63 18.97 6.37 -32.07
C THR A 63 19.03 7.87 -32.38
N SER A 64 18.54 8.29 -33.54
CA SER A 64 18.34 9.71 -33.87
C SER A 64 16.86 10.10 -33.92
N PHE A 65 15.97 9.29 -33.34
CA PHE A 65 14.53 9.56 -33.32
C PHE A 65 13.86 9.12 -32.01
N ILE A 66 12.83 9.85 -31.60
CA ILE A 66 11.82 9.40 -30.65
C ILE A 66 10.53 9.13 -31.41
N CYS A 67 9.96 7.94 -31.23
CA CYS A 67 8.63 7.61 -31.74
C CYS A 67 7.67 7.45 -30.56
N LEU A 68 6.65 8.32 -30.52
CA LEU A 68 5.52 8.17 -29.64
C LEU A 68 4.45 7.32 -30.33
N ASP A 69 4.21 6.13 -29.81
CA ASP A 69 3.06 5.28 -30.16
C ASP A 69 1.86 5.81 -29.37
N ILE A 70 0.91 6.45 -30.04
CA ILE A 70 -0.26 7.08 -29.43
C ILE A 70 -1.46 6.20 -29.76
N ASP A 71 -2.02 5.58 -28.72
CA ASP A 71 -3.20 4.72 -28.84
C ASP A 71 -4.35 5.24 -27.98
N GLY A 72 -5.57 5.22 -28.50
CA GLY A 72 -6.76 5.60 -27.73
C GLY A 72 -6.98 7.11 -27.59
N CYS A 73 -6.29 7.94 -28.37
CA CYS A 73 -6.38 9.39 -28.23
C CYS A 73 -7.78 9.90 -28.65
N PRO A 74 -8.42 10.79 -27.88
CA PRO A 74 -9.71 11.37 -28.28
C PRO A 74 -9.58 12.43 -29.39
N ILE A 75 -8.36 12.88 -29.68
CA ILE A 75 -8.08 13.96 -30.64
C ILE A 75 -7.45 13.37 -31.90
N ASP A 76 -7.99 13.75 -33.05
CA ASP A 76 -7.48 13.34 -34.35
C ASP A 76 -6.08 13.91 -34.65
N MET A 77 -5.29 13.19 -35.45
CA MET A 77 -3.87 13.48 -35.69
C MET A 77 -3.62 14.90 -36.24
N PRO A 78 -4.27 15.37 -37.33
CA PRO A 78 -4.13 16.74 -37.82
C PRO A 78 -4.51 17.80 -36.78
N MET A 79 -5.62 17.60 -36.06
CA MET A 79 -6.08 18.53 -35.03
C MET A 79 -5.07 18.65 -33.88
N MET A 80 -4.39 17.55 -33.55
CA MET A 80 -3.35 17.56 -32.52
C MET A 80 -2.11 18.34 -32.99
N ILE A 81 -1.67 18.11 -34.24
CA ILE A 81 -0.52 18.80 -34.85
C ILE A 81 -0.75 20.33 -34.94
N GLU A 82 -1.98 20.76 -35.21
CA GLU A 82 -2.34 22.19 -35.26
C GLU A 82 -2.23 22.90 -33.90
N ARG A 83 -2.34 22.15 -32.79
CA ARG A 83 -2.33 22.71 -31.42
C ARG A 83 -0.95 22.77 -30.79
N ILE A 84 0.07 22.23 -31.44
CA ILE A 84 1.44 22.17 -30.93
C ILE A 84 2.39 23.00 -31.79
N ALA A 85 3.25 23.77 -31.14
CA ALA A 85 4.28 24.57 -31.79
C ALA A 85 5.44 23.69 -32.32
N LYS A 86 5.90 22.72 -31.52
CA LYS A 86 6.93 21.74 -31.89
C LYS A 86 6.26 20.54 -32.54
N LYS A 87 6.08 20.63 -33.85
CA LYS A 87 5.41 19.59 -34.65
C LYS A 87 6.28 18.34 -34.75
N PRO A 88 5.70 17.12 -34.77
CA PRO A 88 6.48 15.93 -35.09
C PRO A 88 7.10 16.09 -36.48
N THR A 89 8.35 15.67 -36.65
CA THR A 89 9.02 15.64 -37.97
C THR A 89 8.20 14.82 -38.97
N MET A 90 7.56 13.75 -38.46
CA MET A 90 6.65 12.93 -39.24
C MET A 90 5.56 12.34 -38.36
N ALA A 91 4.33 12.28 -38.88
CA ALA A 91 3.20 11.67 -38.20
C ALA A 91 2.37 10.80 -39.14
N TYR A 92 1.86 9.68 -38.64
CA TYR A 92 0.99 8.80 -39.43
C TYR A 92 0.07 7.94 -38.58
N TYR A 93 -1.09 7.59 -39.13
CA TYR A 93 -2.01 6.64 -38.48
C TYR A 93 -1.45 5.21 -38.47
N THR A 94 -1.67 4.49 -37.38
CA THR A 94 -1.30 3.08 -37.28
C THR A 94 -2.33 2.19 -37.98
N ALA A 95 -1.97 0.94 -38.27
CA ALA A 95 -2.87 -0.01 -38.96
C ALA A 95 -4.10 -0.42 -38.13
N SER A 96 -4.09 -0.13 -36.82
CA SER A 96 -5.18 -0.37 -35.89
C SER A 96 -6.08 0.86 -35.69
N ASN A 97 -5.83 1.97 -36.39
CA ASN A 97 -6.69 3.14 -36.36
C ASN A 97 -8.08 2.84 -36.95
N GLY A 98 -9.13 3.42 -36.35
CA GLY A 98 -10.51 3.23 -36.78
C GLY A 98 -11.19 1.95 -36.27
N TYR A 99 -10.56 1.21 -35.35
CA TYR A 99 -11.27 0.17 -34.59
C TYR A 99 -12.33 0.80 -33.68
N LYS A 100 -13.55 0.25 -33.72
CA LYS A 100 -14.73 0.84 -33.08
C LYS A 100 -14.56 0.92 -31.56
N GLY A 101 -14.62 2.14 -31.03
CA GLY A 101 -14.55 2.40 -29.58
C GLY A 101 -13.12 2.49 -29.03
N GLU A 102 -12.09 2.53 -29.88
CA GLU A 102 -10.68 2.48 -29.46
C GLU A 102 -9.91 3.80 -29.71
N GLY A 103 -10.62 4.91 -29.91
CA GLY A 103 -10.04 6.23 -30.16
C GLY A 103 -9.22 6.34 -31.46
N PHE A 104 -8.52 7.47 -31.61
CA PHE A 104 -7.55 7.67 -32.69
C PHE A 104 -6.20 7.06 -32.33
N ARG A 105 -5.55 6.45 -33.32
CA ARG A 105 -4.26 5.78 -33.16
C ARG A 105 -3.27 6.20 -34.22
N TYR A 106 -2.17 6.80 -33.80
CA TYR A 106 -1.17 7.37 -34.69
C TYR A 106 0.20 7.40 -34.01
N ARG A 107 1.23 7.66 -34.81
CA ARG A 107 2.60 7.80 -34.33
C ARG A 107 3.11 9.17 -34.60
N PHE A 108 3.78 9.74 -33.62
CA PHE A 108 4.56 10.96 -33.76
C PHE A 108 6.04 10.62 -33.72
N ILE A 109 6.77 10.98 -34.77
CA ILE A 109 8.20 10.80 -34.86
C ILE A 109 8.88 12.16 -34.82
N TYR A 110 9.73 12.34 -33.81
CA TYR A 110 10.62 13.48 -33.65
C TYR A 110 12.04 13.02 -33.99
N LEU A 111 12.63 13.60 -35.03
CA LEU A 111 14.01 13.37 -35.42
C LEU A 111 14.92 14.39 -34.76
N PHE A 112 16.10 13.91 -34.38
CA PHE A 112 17.13 14.68 -33.72
C PHE A 112 18.42 14.64 -34.53
N ASP A 113 19.13 15.76 -34.57
CA ASP A 113 20.44 15.84 -35.21
C ASP A 113 21.57 15.29 -34.30
N GLU A 114 21.25 15.07 -33.02
CA GLU A 114 22.09 14.41 -32.03
C GLU A 114 21.70 12.92 -31.85
N LEU A 115 22.69 12.09 -31.52
CA LEU A 115 22.44 10.71 -31.13
C LEU A 115 21.92 10.63 -29.69
N ILE A 116 20.72 10.08 -29.54
CA ILE A 116 20.09 9.84 -28.25
C ILE A 116 20.65 8.56 -27.67
N ASP A 117 21.41 8.66 -26.58
CA ASP A 117 21.88 7.49 -25.83
C ASP A 117 20.86 7.01 -24.79
N LYS A 118 21.23 5.99 -24.01
CA LYS A 118 20.37 5.38 -22.99
C LYS A 118 20.03 6.34 -21.83
N CYS A 119 20.90 7.31 -21.55
CA CYS A 119 20.74 8.29 -20.47
C CYS A 119 19.70 9.36 -20.84
N HIS A 120 19.63 9.71 -22.12
CA HIS A 120 18.75 10.75 -22.65
C HIS A 120 17.39 10.19 -23.11
N TYR A 121 17.33 8.95 -23.60
CA TYR A 121 16.11 8.41 -24.24
C TYR A 121 14.82 8.55 -23.40
N GLN A 122 14.76 7.97 -22.21
CA GLN A 122 13.53 7.99 -21.42
C GLN A 122 13.19 9.40 -20.90
N PRO A 123 14.13 10.18 -20.33
CA PRO A 123 13.86 11.57 -19.97
C PRO A 123 13.33 12.42 -21.15
N LEU A 124 13.86 12.21 -22.35
CA LEU A 124 13.43 12.91 -23.55
C LEU A 124 11.99 12.51 -23.96
N VAL A 125 11.65 11.21 -23.93
CA VAL A 125 10.26 10.73 -24.14
C VAL A 125 9.30 11.39 -23.14
N CYS A 126 9.66 11.42 -21.85
CA CYS A 126 8.84 12.06 -20.83
C CYS A 126 8.69 13.58 -21.07
N SER A 127 9.77 14.26 -21.47
CA SER A 127 9.74 15.69 -21.77
C SER A 127 8.82 16.01 -22.95
N ILE A 128 8.87 15.21 -24.03
CA ILE A 128 7.97 15.38 -25.18
C ILE A 128 6.51 15.09 -24.78
N ASN A 129 6.23 14.02 -24.02
CA ASN A 129 4.87 13.75 -23.55
C ASN A 129 4.33 14.86 -22.65
N HIS A 130 5.16 15.43 -21.76
CA HIS A 130 4.78 16.56 -20.90
C HIS A 130 4.47 17.80 -21.76
N TYR A 131 5.33 18.10 -22.73
CA TYR A 131 5.10 19.18 -23.69
C TYR A 131 3.75 19.03 -24.42
N LEU A 132 3.43 17.82 -24.90
CA LEU A 132 2.15 17.56 -25.56
C LEU A 132 0.95 17.77 -24.62
N LYS A 133 1.06 17.32 -23.36
CA LYS A 133 0.02 17.49 -22.34
C LYS A 133 -0.17 18.97 -21.96
N ASP A 134 0.90 19.75 -21.90
CA ASP A 134 0.84 21.17 -21.60
C ASP A 134 0.17 21.97 -22.73
N CYS A 135 0.46 21.63 -23.99
CA CYS A 135 -0.20 22.26 -25.14
C CYS A 135 -1.65 21.79 -25.30
N VAL A 136 -1.94 20.52 -24.98
CA VAL A 136 -3.23 19.89 -25.20
C VAL A 136 -3.63 19.13 -23.93
N PRO A 137 -4.30 19.78 -22.96
CA PRO A 137 -4.63 19.16 -21.68
C PRO A 137 -5.52 17.91 -21.79
N GLU A 138 -6.30 17.77 -22.87
CA GLU A 138 -7.11 16.57 -23.12
C GLU A 138 -6.33 15.41 -23.77
N PHE A 139 -5.04 15.61 -24.09
CA PHE A 139 -4.17 14.56 -24.57
C PHE A 139 -3.93 13.53 -23.46
N GLU A 140 -4.35 12.29 -23.69
CA GLU A 140 -4.03 11.17 -22.82
C GLU A 140 -3.26 10.14 -23.64
N ASN A 141 -2.14 9.69 -23.10
CA ASN A 141 -1.34 8.62 -23.67
C ASN A 141 -1.08 7.62 -22.54
N ASP A 142 -2.01 6.70 -22.37
CA ASP A 142 -2.02 5.72 -21.28
C ASP A 142 -1.00 4.58 -21.49
N ASP A 143 -0.35 4.51 -22.66
CA ASP A 143 0.59 3.45 -23.00
C ASP A 143 2.06 3.88 -22.83
N ASN A 144 2.76 3.18 -21.94
CA ASN A 144 4.19 3.36 -21.70
C ASN A 144 5.08 2.72 -22.79
N CYS A 145 4.49 2.19 -23.88
CA CYS A 145 5.22 1.57 -24.98
C CYS A 145 6.35 2.46 -25.55
N SER A 146 6.13 3.78 -25.60
CA SER A 146 7.11 4.74 -26.11
C SER A 146 8.35 4.88 -25.21
N GLU A 147 8.21 4.61 -23.91
CA GLU A 147 9.34 4.58 -22.97
C GLU A 147 10.21 3.33 -23.10
N ASN A 148 9.71 2.31 -23.80
CA ASN A 148 10.41 1.05 -23.92
C ASN A 148 11.47 1.09 -25.02
N ILE A 149 12.73 1.19 -24.61
CA ILE A 149 13.86 1.36 -25.54
C ILE A 149 14.08 0.19 -26.51
N ASN A 150 13.47 -0.99 -26.29
CA ASN A 150 13.53 -2.12 -27.23
C ASN A 150 12.31 -2.22 -28.17
N GLN A 151 11.50 -1.16 -28.23
CA GLN A 151 10.34 -1.11 -29.10
C GLN A 151 10.76 -1.13 -30.58
N LEU A 152 9.84 -1.61 -31.43
CA LEU A 152 9.91 -1.44 -32.88
C LEU A 152 8.61 -0.79 -33.33
N TYR A 153 8.68 -0.05 -34.42
CA TYR A 153 7.56 0.70 -34.94
C TYR A 153 7.40 0.35 -36.42
N PHE A 154 6.23 -0.12 -36.81
CA PHE A 154 5.95 -0.35 -38.22
C PHE A 154 5.76 0.98 -38.94
N GLY A 155 6.37 1.13 -40.12
CA GLY A 155 6.05 2.23 -41.02
C GLY A 155 4.61 2.16 -41.55
N CYS A 156 4.17 3.23 -42.18
CA CYS A 156 2.88 3.32 -42.85
C CYS A 156 3.01 2.81 -44.28
N ASP A 157 2.47 1.63 -44.58
CA ASP A 157 2.31 1.16 -45.96
C ASP A 157 1.03 1.80 -46.53
N CYS A 158 1.06 3.13 -46.77
CA CYS A 158 -0.15 3.92 -47.00
C CYS A 158 0.02 4.98 -48.10
N SER A 159 -1.08 5.23 -48.83
CA SER A 159 -1.33 6.40 -49.68
C SER A 159 -1.02 7.73 -48.99
N GLU A 160 -0.72 8.77 -49.77
CA GLU A 160 -0.24 10.09 -49.31
C GLU A 160 -1.07 10.75 -48.21
N THR A 161 -2.35 10.40 -48.05
CA THR A 161 -3.27 10.98 -47.06
C THR A 161 -3.03 10.58 -45.60
N ASN A 162 -2.22 9.54 -45.34
CA ASN A 162 -2.02 9.01 -43.98
C ASN A 162 -0.69 9.43 -43.34
N LEU A 163 0.14 10.20 -44.06
CA LEU A 163 1.47 10.59 -43.65
C LEU A 163 1.62 12.11 -43.75
N ILE A 164 1.92 12.75 -42.62
CA ILE A 164 2.27 14.17 -42.56
C ILE A 164 3.78 14.26 -42.31
N VAL A 165 4.49 15.03 -43.13
CA VAL A 165 5.93 15.27 -42.99
C VAL A 165 6.16 16.76 -42.80
N ASN A 166 6.77 17.12 -41.68
CA ASN A 166 7.21 18.48 -41.37
C ASN A 166 8.74 18.52 -41.47
N ALA A 167 9.26 18.67 -42.69
CA ALA A 167 10.69 18.52 -42.96
C ALA A 167 11.58 19.54 -42.24
N ASP A 168 11.02 20.70 -41.87
CA ASP A 168 11.71 21.75 -41.13
C ASP A 168 11.82 21.46 -39.62
N SER A 169 11.23 20.35 -39.14
CA SER A 169 11.15 20.02 -37.71
C SER A 169 12.15 18.94 -37.32
N ILE A 170 13.45 19.22 -37.45
CA ILE A 170 14.54 18.42 -36.87
C ILE A 170 15.03 19.16 -35.62
N TYR A 171 15.18 18.43 -34.51
CA TYR A 171 15.36 19.03 -33.19
C TYR A 171 16.74 18.77 -32.60
N HIS A 172 17.24 19.73 -31.83
CA HIS A 172 18.32 19.49 -30.87
C HIS A 172 17.78 18.91 -29.56
N LEU A 173 18.63 18.19 -28.81
CA LEU A 173 18.22 17.64 -27.51
C LEU A 173 17.78 18.73 -26.52
N SER A 174 18.45 19.89 -26.57
CA SER A 174 18.16 21.03 -25.70
C SER A 174 16.78 21.66 -25.92
N GLU A 175 16.15 21.42 -27.08
CA GLU A 175 14.83 21.96 -27.38
C GLU A 175 13.73 21.29 -26.54
N PHE A 176 13.98 20.10 -26.02
CA PHE A 176 13.10 19.44 -25.05
C PHE A 176 13.84 19.35 -23.72
N PRO A 177 13.69 20.33 -22.81
CA PRO A 177 14.38 20.33 -21.53
C PRO A 177 14.13 19.02 -20.79
N HIS A 178 15.21 18.28 -20.54
CA HIS A 178 15.18 17.04 -19.81
C HIS A 178 16.48 16.92 -19.01
N GLU A 179 16.40 16.33 -17.83
CA GLU A 179 17.60 15.98 -17.07
C GLU A 179 18.06 14.61 -17.55
N PRO A 180 19.23 14.51 -18.21
CA PRO A 180 19.81 13.22 -18.52
C PRO A 180 19.95 12.42 -17.24
N LYS A 181 19.70 11.12 -17.29
CA LYS A 181 19.90 10.30 -16.09
C LYS A 181 21.38 10.36 -15.70
N ASN A 182 21.69 11.00 -14.56
CA ASN A 182 23.05 11.11 -14.04
C ASN A 182 23.74 9.76 -14.07
N ASN A 183 24.85 9.70 -14.81
CA ASN A 183 25.77 8.58 -14.72
C ASN A 183 26.28 8.40 -13.28
N GLU A 184 26.24 9.40 -12.41
CA GLU A 184 26.61 9.27 -10.99
C GLU A 184 25.65 8.40 -10.17
N LYS A 185 24.34 8.37 -10.50
CA LYS A 185 23.43 7.34 -9.93
C LYS A 185 23.62 5.97 -10.59
N MET A 186 24.35 5.91 -11.71
CA MET A 186 24.88 4.68 -12.30
C MET A 186 26.31 4.35 -11.86
N GLU A 187 27.13 5.27 -11.35
CA GLU A 187 28.50 5.06 -10.87
C GLU A 187 28.53 4.77 -9.38
N GLY A 188 27.61 5.35 -8.59
CA GLY A 188 27.20 4.77 -7.30
C GLY A 188 26.46 3.42 -7.44
N ARG A 189 26.12 2.99 -8.66
CA ARG A 189 25.66 1.62 -9.00
C ARG A 189 26.64 0.83 -9.88
N LYS A 190 27.79 1.43 -10.22
CA LYS A 190 28.95 0.83 -10.90
C LYS A 190 30.20 0.99 -10.03
N GLU A 191 30.07 0.94 -8.71
CA GLU A 191 30.83 -0.13 -8.07
C GLU A 191 30.49 -1.36 -8.88
N LYS A 192 31.49 -2.01 -9.47
CA LYS A 192 31.32 -3.33 -10.06
C LYS A 192 30.30 -4.03 -9.17
N LYS A 193 29.06 -4.26 -9.65
CA LYS A 193 28.33 -5.40 -9.12
C LYS A 193 29.17 -6.55 -9.63
N ALA A 194 30.25 -6.85 -8.90
CA ALA A 194 30.59 -8.20 -8.56
C ALA A 194 29.21 -8.84 -8.42
N LYS A 195 28.84 -9.70 -9.38
CA LYS A 195 27.60 -10.47 -9.32
C LYS A 195 27.45 -10.79 -7.85
N ALA A 196 26.42 -10.28 -7.16
CA ALA A 196 26.31 -10.38 -5.70
C ALA A 196 26.71 -11.81 -5.36
N LYS A 197 27.92 -11.94 -4.82
CA LYS A 197 28.62 -13.21 -4.90
C LYS A 197 28.05 -13.94 -3.72
N MET A 198 27.19 -14.92 -3.99
CA MET A 198 26.54 -15.69 -2.93
C MET A 198 27.62 -16.06 -1.92
N PRO A 199 27.42 -15.72 -0.62
CA PRO A 199 28.41 -16.00 0.39
C PRO A 199 28.81 -17.47 0.32
N GLN A 200 30.09 -17.78 0.49
CA GLN A 200 30.57 -19.15 0.41
C GLN A 200 30.35 -19.86 1.75
N THR A 201 29.09 -19.93 2.19
CA THR A 201 28.67 -20.71 3.38
C THR A 201 28.09 -22.05 2.93
N ASP A 202 28.07 -23.03 3.83
CA ASP A 202 27.46 -24.34 3.56
C ASP A 202 26.02 -24.20 3.06
N PHE A 203 25.27 -23.25 3.61
CA PHE A 203 23.90 -22.95 3.20
C PHE A 203 23.79 -22.54 1.73
N PHE A 204 24.56 -21.55 1.29
CA PHE A 204 24.49 -21.08 -0.10
C PHE A 204 25.10 -22.07 -1.08
N ASN A 205 26.11 -22.84 -0.65
CA ASN A 205 26.66 -23.93 -1.44
C ASN A 205 25.60 -25.02 -1.68
N ASP A 206 24.88 -25.43 -0.64
CA ASP A 206 23.79 -26.39 -0.74
C ASP A 206 22.63 -25.87 -1.58
N LEU A 207 22.30 -24.58 -1.46
CA LEU A 207 21.26 -23.92 -2.26
C LEU A 207 21.55 -23.98 -3.77
N CYS A 208 22.82 -23.94 -4.17
CA CYS A 208 23.23 -24.09 -5.57
C CYS A 208 23.36 -25.56 -6.01
N LYS A 209 23.60 -26.49 -5.07
CA LYS A 209 23.88 -27.90 -5.36
C LYS A 209 22.63 -28.77 -5.37
N PHE A 210 21.69 -28.53 -4.48
CA PHE A 210 20.51 -29.36 -4.28
C PHE A 210 19.33 -28.92 -5.13
N SER A 211 18.42 -29.87 -5.37
CA SER A 211 17.09 -29.51 -5.86
C SER A 211 16.40 -28.62 -4.81
N PRO A 212 15.45 -27.76 -5.21
CA PRO A 212 14.71 -26.94 -4.25
C PRO A 212 14.07 -27.74 -3.12
N TRP A 213 13.59 -28.96 -3.41
CA TRP A 213 12.93 -29.81 -2.43
C TRP A 213 13.92 -30.41 -1.42
N ASP A 214 15.07 -30.91 -1.89
CA ASP A 214 16.11 -31.47 -1.01
C ASP A 214 16.74 -30.38 -0.13
N PHE A 215 16.97 -29.20 -0.70
CA PHE A 215 17.42 -28.03 0.03
C PHE A 215 16.44 -27.66 1.15
N LEU A 216 15.15 -27.51 0.84
CA LEU A 216 14.14 -27.14 1.82
C LEU A 216 14.02 -28.20 2.93
N ASN A 217 14.09 -29.48 2.60
CA ASN A 217 14.03 -30.54 3.62
C ASN A 217 15.25 -30.55 4.55
N LYS A 218 16.46 -30.35 4.01
CA LYS A 218 17.68 -30.29 4.82
C LYS A 218 17.61 -29.22 5.90
N TYR A 219 17.08 -28.04 5.55
CA TYR A 219 17.05 -26.89 6.45
C TYR A 219 15.73 -26.71 7.22
N ARG A 220 14.76 -27.62 7.04
CA ARG A 220 13.43 -27.53 7.65
C ARG A 220 13.42 -27.47 9.18
N SER A 221 14.38 -28.12 9.82
CA SER A 221 14.53 -28.07 11.29
C SER A 221 15.34 -26.87 11.78
N VAL A 222 16.04 -26.18 10.87
CA VAL A 222 16.91 -25.04 11.19
C VAL A 222 16.11 -23.74 11.11
N PHE A 223 15.29 -23.60 10.06
CA PHE A 223 14.52 -22.39 9.80
C PHE A 223 13.04 -22.62 10.03
N GLN A 224 12.44 -21.75 10.85
CA GLN A 224 11.00 -21.73 11.09
C GLN A 224 10.39 -20.54 10.35
N VAL A 225 9.58 -20.82 9.33
CA VAL A 225 8.89 -19.79 8.55
C VAL A 225 7.93 -19.03 9.46
N GLN A 226 8.08 -17.70 9.52
CA GLN A 226 7.25 -16.82 10.34
C GLN A 226 6.32 -15.99 9.44
N ASP A 227 5.02 -16.24 9.52
CA ASP A 227 4.01 -15.45 8.81
C ASP A 227 3.43 -14.31 9.68
N HIS A 228 3.87 -14.19 10.93
CA HIS A 228 3.39 -13.23 11.92
C HIS A 228 4.55 -12.70 12.77
N SER A 229 4.53 -11.41 13.10
CA SER A 229 5.46 -10.82 14.06
C SER A 229 5.41 -11.53 15.41
N ASN A 230 6.53 -11.55 16.15
CA ASN A 230 6.54 -12.15 17.48
C ASN A 230 5.75 -11.29 18.48
N PRO A 231 4.88 -11.90 19.30
CA PRO A 231 4.23 -11.18 20.39
C PRO A 231 5.23 -10.83 21.49
N ILE A 232 5.02 -9.69 22.14
CA ILE A 232 5.79 -9.28 23.32
C ILE A 232 5.17 -9.75 24.63
N ALA A 233 3.88 -10.10 24.61
CA ALA A 233 3.19 -10.59 25.78
C ALA A 233 2.04 -11.52 25.40
N TYR A 234 1.62 -12.34 26.36
CA TYR A 234 0.43 -13.18 26.27
C TYR A 234 -0.48 -12.87 27.46
N ARG A 235 -1.70 -12.41 27.19
CA ARG A 235 -2.63 -11.87 28.20
C ARG A 235 -4.05 -12.26 27.83
N TYR A 236 -4.83 -12.73 28.80
CA TYR A 236 -6.25 -13.05 28.60
C TYR A 236 -6.51 -13.94 27.37
N GLY A 237 -5.68 -14.96 27.14
CA GLY A 237 -5.81 -15.81 25.95
C GLY A 237 -5.49 -15.12 24.63
N ALA A 238 -4.68 -14.05 24.65
CA ALA A 238 -4.32 -13.27 23.47
C ALA A 238 -2.82 -12.95 23.42
N PHE A 239 -2.28 -13.01 22.21
CA PHE A 239 -0.94 -12.58 21.86
C PHE A 239 -0.94 -11.06 21.61
N ILE A 240 -0.17 -10.32 22.41
CA ILE A 240 -0.06 -8.87 22.38
C ILE A 240 1.25 -8.49 21.67
N PHE A 241 1.19 -7.46 20.82
CA PHE A 241 2.32 -6.99 20.05
C PHE A 241 2.77 -5.60 20.52
N ASP A 242 4.08 -5.32 20.47
CA ASP A 242 4.62 -4.03 20.88
C ASP A 242 4.26 -2.97 19.85
N GLY A 243 4.28 -1.71 20.26
CA GLY A 243 4.13 -0.64 19.32
C GLY A 243 4.54 0.70 19.85
N LYS A 244 4.91 1.53 18.89
CA LYS A 244 4.40 2.90 18.80
C LYS A 244 3.51 3.09 17.55
N LYS A 245 3.27 2.00 16.80
CA LYS A 245 2.30 1.80 15.70
C LYS A 245 1.76 0.36 15.71
N TYR A 246 1.37 -0.12 16.90
CA TYR A 246 0.90 -1.47 17.30
C TYR A 246 0.02 -2.21 16.26
N GLU A 247 0.63 -2.84 15.28
CA GLU A 247 -0.09 -3.62 14.26
C GLU A 247 0.61 -4.96 14.16
N GLU A 248 -0.13 -6.06 14.34
CA GLU A 248 0.35 -7.37 13.94
C GLU A 248 0.79 -7.29 12.47
N VAL A 249 2.11 -7.38 12.27
CA VAL A 249 2.66 -7.49 10.94
C VAL A 249 2.51 -8.95 10.57
N CYS A 250 1.64 -9.23 9.62
CA CYS A 250 1.44 -10.58 9.13
C CYS A 250 1.55 -10.63 7.62
N ARG A 251 1.76 -11.84 7.11
CA ARG A 251 1.77 -12.14 5.69
C ARG A 251 0.68 -13.19 5.41
N PRO A 252 -0.58 -12.75 5.29
CA PRO A 252 -1.69 -13.68 5.10
C PRO A 252 -1.65 -14.30 3.69
N LEU A 253 -1.83 -15.62 3.63
CA LEU A 253 -2.03 -16.32 2.35
C LEU A 253 -3.45 -16.08 1.85
N ILE A 254 -3.58 -15.58 0.62
CA ILE A 254 -4.88 -15.49 -0.06
C ILE A 254 -5.29 -16.90 -0.45
N LYS A 255 -6.33 -17.39 0.21
CA LYS A 255 -6.93 -18.70 -0.04
C LYS A 255 -8.14 -18.54 -0.95
N ASP A 256 -8.20 -19.33 -2.01
CA ASP A 256 -9.34 -19.30 -2.93
C ASP A 256 -10.57 -19.92 -2.25
N ARG A 257 -11.63 -19.11 -2.08
CA ARG A 257 -12.89 -19.56 -1.47
C ARG A 257 -13.81 -20.25 -2.48
N LEU A 258 -13.57 -20.10 -3.79
CA LEU A 258 -14.41 -20.65 -4.85
C LEU A 258 -14.07 -22.11 -5.16
N ILE A 259 -12.85 -22.55 -4.84
CA ILE A 259 -12.37 -23.94 -5.03
C ILE A 259 -12.42 -24.74 -3.71
N ALA A 260 -12.94 -24.13 -2.64
CA ALA A 260 -12.84 -24.66 -1.29
C ALA A 260 -13.76 -25.85 -1.02
N SER A 261 -13.19 -27.01 -0.67
CA SER A 261 -13.84 -27.93 0.29
C SER A 261 -13.50 -27.49 1.72
N LYS A 262 -14.30 -27.90 2.71
CA LYS A 262 -14.13 -27.52 4.13
C LYS A 262 -12.71 -27.76 4.69
N ASP A 263 -11.92 -28.64 4.07
CA ASP A 263 -10.62 -29.09 4.57
C ASP A 263 -9.42 -28.73 3.67
N ASN A 264 -9.61 -28.22 2.44
CA ASN A 264 -8.51 -27.95 1.51
C ASN A 264 -8.65 -26.58 0.81
N LEU A 265 -8.35 -25.53 1.56
CA LEU A 265 -8.20 -24.18 1.01
C LEU A 265 -6.85 -24.07 0.26
N LYS A 266 -6.88 -24.13 -1.08
CA LYS A 266 -5.68 -23.93 -1.90
C LYS A 266 -5.30 -22.45 -1.95
N VAL A 267 -4.00 -22.16 -1.83
CA VAL A 267 -3.46 -20.80 -1.98
C VAL A 267 -3.61 -20.37 -3.44
N VAL A 268 -4.01 -19.11 -3.67
CA VAL A 268 -4.07 -18.54 -5.01
C VAL A 268 -2.65 -18.40 -5.56
N THR A 269 -2.36 -19.14 -6.62
CA THR A 269 -1.06 -19.07 -7.32
C THR A 269 -1.00 -17.84 -8.22
N ILE A 270 0.06 -17.04 -8.07
CA ILE A 270 0.40 -15.88 -8.90
C ILE A 270 1.03 -16.40 -10.20
N LYS A 271 0.36 -16.15 -11.33
CA LYS A 271 0.74 -16.66 -12.65
C LYS A 271 1.78 -15.78 -13.35
N ASP A 272 2.31 -16.29 -14.47
CA ASP A 272 3.10 -15.46 -15.38
C ASP A 272 2.32 -14.23 -15.88
N GLY A 273 3.03 -13.13 -16.15
CA GLY A 273 2.44 -11.82 -16.45
C GLY A 273 1.95 -11.02 -15.22
N GLN A 274 1.80 -11.64 -14.04
CA GLN A 274 1.31 -10.96 -12.82
C GLN A 274 2.42 -10.38 -11.92
N HIS A 275 3.56 -10.04 -12.52
CA HIS A 275 4.74 -9.45 -11.87
C HIS A 275 5.31 -10.27 -10.68
N ARG A 276 5.44 -11.59 -10.85
CA ARG A 276 5.94 -12.55 -9.83
C ARG A 276 7.19 -12.07 -9.07
N ARG A 277 8.25 -11.65 -9.78
CA ARG A 277 9.49 -11.13 -9.16
C ARG A 277 9.25 -9.92 -8.25
N LYS A 278 8.40 -8.98 -8.69
CA LYS A 278 8.07 -7.77 -7.92
C LYS A 278 7.29 -8.12 -6.65
N LYS A 279 6.35 -9.07 -6.76
CA LYS A 279 5.55 -9.54 -5.62
C LYS A 279 6.40 -10.36 -4.63
N LEU A 280 7.29 -11.22 -5.11
CA LEU A 280 8.23 -11.95 -4.25
C LEU A 280 9.18 -10.99 -3.53
N CYS A 281 9.61 -9.90 -4.20
CA CYS A 281 10.37 -8.84 -3.55
C CYS A 281 9.56 -8.11 -2.47
N ALA A 282 8.27 -7.87 -2.69
CA ALA A 282 7.41 -7.30 -1.66
C ALA A 282 7.25 -8.25 -0.46
N ASP A 283 7.13 -9.56 -0.70
CA ASP A 283 7.11 -10.56 0.37
C ASP A 283 8.43 -10.59 1.15
N ALA A 284 9.58 -10.48 0.48
CA ALA A 284 10.88 -10.42 1.14
C ALA A 284 10.98 -9.21 2.10
N ILE A 285 10.48 -8.05 1.66
CA ILE A 285 10.38 -6.86 2.52
C ILE A 285 9.40 -7.11 3.68
N GLN A 286 8.28 -7.79 3.42
CA GLN A 286 7.30 -8.15 4.44
C GLN A 286 7.88 -9.09 5.51
N TYR A 287 8.70 -10.08 5.14
CA TYR A 287 9.41 -10.94 6.09
C TYR A 287 10.37 -10.15 6.99
N ARG A 288 11.08 -9.16 6.43
CA ARG A 288 11.90 -8.24 7.24
C ARG A 288 11.06 -7.35 8.15
N ARG A 289 9.80 -7.04 7.79
CA ARG A 289 8.87 -6.36 8.70
C ARG A 289 8.41 -7.27 9.84
N ILE A 290 8.14 -8.53 9.54
CA ILE A 290 7.72 -9.55 10.51
C ILE A 290 8.84 -9.84 11.52
N ASN A 291 10.05 -10.02 11.02
CA ASN A 291 11.24 -10.28 11.81
C ASN A 291 12.38 -9.36 11.36
N PRO A 292 12.55 -8.18 11.97
CA PRO A 292 13.62 -7.24 11.64
C PRO A 292 15.04 -7.80 11.82
N LYS A 293 15.19 -8.89 12.58
CA LYS A 293 16.45 -9.59 12.83
C LYS A 293 16.66 -10.80 11.91
N ILE A 294 15.79 -11.01 10.91
CA ILE A 294 15.91 -12.12 9.98
C ILE A 294 17.28 -12.10 9.27
N THR A 295 17.96 -13.24 9.26
CA THR A 295 19.24 -13.38 8.54
C THR A 295 18.98 -13.55 7.04
N LEU A 296 19.98 -13.26 6.23
CA LEU A 296 19.90 -13.46 4.78
C LEU A 296 19.60 -14.92 4.42
N GLU A 297 20.20 -15.88 5.13
CA GLU A 297 19.95 -17.31 4.93
C GLU A 297 18.50 -17.68 5.24
N ASN A 298 17.96 -17.23 6.37
CA ASN A 298 16.56 -17.48 6.74
C ASN A 298 15.60 -16.85 5.72
N LEU A 299 15.89 -15.62 5.25
CA LEU A 299 15.06 -14.95 4.26
C LEU A 299 15.06 -15.70 2.92
N VAL A 300 16.20 -16.21 2.47
CA VAL A 300 16.27 -17.02 1.25
C VAL A 300 15.49 -18.32 1.41
N TYR A 301 15.62 -18.99 2.57
CA TYR A 301 14.85 -20.19 2.88
C TYR A 301 13.34 -19.93 2.84
N ASP A 302 12.87 -18.85 3.47
CA ASP A 302 11.45 -18.46 3.50
C ASP A 302 10.89 -18.22 2.09
N LEU A 303 11.64 -17.52 1.23
CA LEU A 303 11.24 -17.28 -0.16
C LEU A 303 11.23 -18.56 -1.01
N MET A 304 12.19 -19.46 -0.82
CA MET A 304 12.19 -20.78 -1.47
C MET A 304 10.97 -21.60 -1.02
N TYR A 305 10.62 -21.55 0.26
CA TYR A 305 9.45 -22.21 0.81
C TYR A 305 8.14 -21.65 0.20
N GLU A 306 8.04 -20.33 0.00
CA GLU A 306 6.91 -19.70 -0.68
C GLU A 306 6.69 -20.21 -2.11
N ILE A 307 7.77 -20.38 -2.86
CA ILE A 307 7.71 -20.80 -4.26
C ILE A 307 7.37 -22.29 -4.35
N TYR A 308 8.12 -23.14 -3.64
CA TYR A 308 8.13 -24.58 -3.90
C TYR A 308 7.26 -25.42 -2.96
N VAL A 309 6.97 -24.96 -1.74
CA VAL A 309 6.11 -25.71 -0.79
C VAL A 309 4.72 -25.11 -0.72
N ILE A 310 4.62 -23.78 -0.60
CA ILE A 310 3.31 -23.10 -0.57
C ILE A 310 2.67 -23.11 -1.97
N GLY A 311 3.48 -23.01 -3.03
CA GLY A 311 2.99 -22.91 -4.41
C GLY A 311 2.29 -21.57 -4.69
N LYS A 312 2.68 -20.50 -3.98
CA LYS A 312 2.12 -19.16 -4.17
C LYS A 312 2.53 -18.56 -5.51
N TYR A 313 3.67 -18.97 -6.05
CA TYR A 313 4.18 -18.49 -7.32
C TYR A 313 4.21 -19.63 -8.33
N ASP A 314 3.58 -19.44 -9.48
CA ASP A 314 3.86 -20.29 -10.63
C ASP A 314 5.33 -20.10 -10.98
N ASN A 315 6.12 -21.17 -11.03
CA ASN A 315 7.53 -21.15 -11.38
C ASN A 315 7.87 -22.26 -12.38
N THR A 316 6.89 -22.66 -13.19
CA THR A 316 7.06 -23.68 -14.24
C THR A 316 8.11 -23.32 -15.28
N ASP A 317 8.31 -22.02 -15.53
CA ASP A 317 9.32 -21.46 -16.43
C ASP A 317 10.70 -21.25 -15.77
N ASN A 318 10.85 -21.60 -14.49
CA ASN A 318 12.08 -21.48 -13.70
C ASN A 318 12.70 -20.07 -13.68
N VAL A 319 11.86 -19.04 -13.85
CA VAL A 319 12.29 -17.65 -13.82
C VAL A 319 12.66 -17.20 -12.41
N LEU A 320 11.99 -17.72 -11.38
CA LEU A 320 12.35 -17.55 -9.98
C LEU A 320 13.32 -18.67 -9.56
N ASN A 321 14.45 -18.78 -10.28
CA ASN A 321 15.51 -19.71 -9.91
C ASN A 321 16.29 -19.23 -8.67
N THR A 322 17.13 -20.11 -8.12
CA THR A 322 17.98 -19.87 -6.95
C THR A 322 18.69 -18.51 -6.94
N PHE A 323 19.30 -18.13 -8.07
CA PHE A 323 20.06 -16.88 -8.14
C PHE A 323 19.14 -15.66 -8.03
N GLU A 324 17.95 -15.74 -8.62
CA GLU A 324 16.99 -14.65 -8.59
C GLU A 324 16.29 -14.51 -7.23
N VAL A 325 16.04 -15.63 -6.55
CA VAL A 325 15.59 -15.64 -5.16
C VAL A 325 16.66 -15.00 -4.25
N TYR A 326 17.92 -15.40 -4.40
CA TYR A 326 19.02 -14.80 -3.64
C TYR A 326 19.15 -13.30 -3.88
N LYS A 327 19.11 -12.82 -5.14
CA LYS A 327 19.17 -11.39 -5.43
C LYS A 327 18.05 -10.60 -4.76
N ILE A 328 16.83 -11.17 -4.74
CA ILE A 328 15.69 -10.54 -4.10
C ILE A 328 15.92 -10.45 -2.58
N ALA A 329 16.39 -11.53 -1.96
CA ALA A 329 16.70 -11.55 -0.53
C ALA A 329 17.86 -10.62 -0.17
N ASP A 330 18.91 -10.58 -0.98
CA ASP A 330 20.08 -9.71 -0.82
C ASP A 330 19.69 -8.23 -0.92
N TYR A 331 18.94 -7.88 -1.96
CA TYR A 331 18.36 -6.54 -2.09
C TYR A 331 17.48 -6.20 -0.87
N ALA A 332 16.54 -7.08 -0.52
CA ALA A 332 15.66 -6.83 0.60
C ALA A 332 16.45 -6.66 1.89
N SER A 333 17.52 -7.43 2.12
CA SER A 333 18.40 -7.36 3.30
C SER A 333 19.24 -6.08 3.34
N SER A 334 19.58 -5.51 2.18
CA SER A 334 20.37 -4.26 2.07
C SER A 334 19.62 -3.00 2.47
N LEU A 335 18.29 -3.03 2.51
CA LEU A 335 17.47 -1.88 2.91
C LEU A 335 17.62 -1.61 4.42
N SER A 336 17.49 -0.35 4.87
CA SER A 336 17.44 -0.08 6.31
C SER A 336 16.11 -0.55 6.91
N ILE A 337 16.14 -1.04 8.15
CA ILE A 337 14.91 -1.45 8.85
C ILE A 337 14.03 -0.23 9.10
N GLU A 338 14.64 0.92 9.36
CA GLU A 338 13.97 2.19 9.59
C GLU A 338 13.12 2.60 8.37
N GLU A 339 13.67 2.55 7.16
CA GLU A 339 12.94 2.83 5.91
C GLU A 339 11.80 1.83 5.68
N ILE A 340 12.06 0.53 5.91
CA ILE A 340 11.05 -0.52 5.79
C ILE A 340 9.89 -0.26 6.76
N MET A 341 10.17 0.12 8.01
CA MET A 341 9.16 0.42 9.04
C MET A 341 8.41 1.73 8.79
N GLN A 342 9.03 2.72 8.14
CA GLN A 342 8.40 4.00 7.84
C GLN A 342 7.46 3.95 6.63
N SER A 343 7.69 3.04 5.68
CA SER A 343 6.83 2.91 4.50
C SER A 343 5.44 2.34 4.83
N GLU A 344 4.40 2.86 4.18
CA GLU A 344 2.99 2.54 4.46
C GLU A 344 2.72 1.02 4.48
N TYR A 345 2.36 0.49 5.65
CA TYR A 345 1.78 -0.84 5.78
C TYR A 345 0.27 -0.74 5.59
N LYS A 346 -0.26 -1.46 4.59
CA LYS A 346 -1.70 -1.50 4.29
C LYS A 346 -2.43 -2.68 4.92
N GLY A 347 -1.82 -3.36 5.90
CA GLY A 347 -2.42 -4.51 6.57
C GLY A 347 -3.41 -4.13 7.68
N ASN A 348 -4.08 -5.14 8.22
CA ASN A 348 -5.08 -4.94 9.27
C ASN A 348 -4.42 -4.55 10.59
N LYS A 349 -4.98 -3.52 11.23
CA LYS A 349 -4.50 -2.97 12.49
C LYS A 349 -5.16 -3.69 13.66
N HIS A 350 -4.51 -4.74 14.17
CA HIS A 350 -4.98 -5.44 15.36
C HIS A 350 -4.02 -5.21 16.53
N LEU A 351 -4.57 -4.77 17.67
CA LEU A 351 -3.82 -4.60 18.93
C LEU A 351 -3.30 -5.93 19.49
N PHE A 352 -3.99 -7.03 19.17
CA PHE A 352 -3.67 -8.38 19.63
C PHE A 352 -4.31 -9.43 18.71
N ARG A 353 -3.82 -10.67 18.80
CA ARG A 353 -4.40 -11.86 18.16
C ARG A 353 -4.87 -12.84 19.22
N LEU A 354 -6.11 -13.31 19.12
CA LEU A 354 -6.64 -14.34 20.02
C LEU A 354 -5.95 -15.69 19.79
N ASP A 355 -5.71 -16.40 20.87
CA ASP A 355 -5.31 -17.79 20.87
C ASP A 355 -6.55 -18.68 20.70
N ASN A 356 -6.71 -19.24 19.50
CA ASN A 356 -7.86 -20.08 19.19
C ASN A 356 -7.93 -21.34 20.06
N ASP A 357 -6.80 -21.87 20.50
CA ASP A 357 -6.78 -23.08 21.32
C ASP A 357 -7.15 -22.76 22.77
N TYR A 358 -6.75 -21.58 23.28
CA TYR A 358 -7.31 -21.04 24.50
C TYR A 358 -8.83 -20.85 24.40
N CYS A 359 -9.32 -20.20 23.34
CA CYS A 359 -10.76 -20.00 23.16
C CYS A 359 -11.53 -21.33 23.11
N LYS A 360 -11.02 -22.34 22.37
CA LYS A 360 -11.63 -23.67 22.34
C LYS A 360 -11.65 -24.33 23.71
N LYS A 361 -10.51 -24.34 24.41
CA LYS A 361 -10.36 -24.97 25.74
C LYS A 361 -11.31 -24.36 26.77
N HIS A 362 -11.56 -23.06 26.68
CA HIS A 362 -12.42 -22.32 27.60
C HIS A 362 -13.86 -22.12 27.07
N HIS A 363 -14.23 -22.77 25.95
CA HIS A 363 -15.55 -22.65 25.32
C HIS A 363 -15.97 -21.20 25.02
N LEU A 364 -15.02 -20.37 24.62
CA LEU A 364 -15.21 -18.95 24.32
C LEU A 364 -15.44 -18.74 22.82
N GLU A 365 -16.46 -17.97 22.47
CA GLU A 365 -16.68 -17.56 21.08
C GLU A 365 -15.69 -16.43 20.70
N PRO A 366 -14.84 -16.62 19.67
CA PRO A 366 -13.74 -15.69 19.39
C PRO A 366 -14.17 -14.24 19.13
N LYS A 367 -15.27 -13.99 18.40
CA LYS A 367 -15.70 -12.61 18.09
C LYS A 367 -16.15 -11.86 19.34
N SER A 368 -16.87 -12.52 20.23
CA SER A 368 -17.33 -11.99 21.50
C SER A 368 -16.15 -11.78 22.45
N TYR A 369 -15.30 -12.80 22.58
CA TYR A 369 -14.15 -12.75 23.49
C TYR A 369 -13.12 -11.69 23.10
N CYS A 370 -12.94 -11.43 21.80
CA CYS A 370 -12.11 -10.34 21.30
C CYS A 370 -12.51 -8.98 21.92
N LYS A 371 -13.82 -8.71 22.05
CA LYS A 371 -14.29 -7.46 22.67
C LYS A 371 -13.95 -7.40 24.16
N THR A 372 -14.04 -8.53 24.85
CA THR A 372 -13.64 -8.66 26.25
C THR A 372 -12.15 -8.39 26.43
N VAL A 373 -11.29 -9.06 25.66
CA VAL A 373 -9.83 -8.85 25.72
C VAL A 373 -9.46 -7.40 25.42
N ALA A 374 -10.08 -6.76 24.41
CA ALA A 374 -9.84 -5.35 24.10
C ALA A 374 -10.21 -4.41 25.26
N LYS A 375 -11.29 -4.72 25.98
CA LYS A 375 -11.69 -3.98 27.18
C LYS A 375 -10.67 -4.16 28.31
N LEU A 376 -10.25 -5.40 28.58
CA LEU A 376 -9.29 -5.71 29.66
C LEU A 376 -7.94 -5.03 29.44
N LEU A 377 -7.39 -5.11 28.23
CA LEU A 377 -6.13 -4.42 27.87
C LEU A 377 -6.26 -2.89 27.96
N ARG A 378 -7.45 -2.34 27.70
CA ARG A 378 -7.69 -0.90 27.88
C ARG A 378 -7.78 -0.54 29.36
N MET A 379 -8.35 -1.39 30.20
CA MET A 379 -8.40 -1.20 31.65
C MET A 379 -7.00 -1.26 32.27
N GLU A 380 -6.12 -2.15 31.82
CA GLU A 380 -4.71 -2.19 32.26
C GLU A 380 -3.97 -0.86 32.05
N LYS A 381 -4.29 -0.13 30.99
CA LYS A 381 -3.72 1.20 30.73
C LYS A 381 -4.35 2.30 31.58
N ILE A 382 -5.62 2.15 31.97
CA ILE A 382 -6.38 3.17 32.69
C ILE A 382 -6.17 3.09 34.20
N LEU A 383 -6.22 1.88 34.77
CA LEU A 383 -6.22 1.67 36.22
C LEU A 383 -4.99 2.25 36.94
N PRO A 384 -3.75 2.14 36.40
CA PRO A 384 -2.58 2.76 37.03
C PRO A 384 -2.63 4.29 37.09
N LEU A 385 -3.41 4.93 36.22
CA LEU A 385 -3.55 6.39 36.13
C LEU A 385 -4.83 6.89 36.82
N TYR A 386 -5.71 5.98 37.22
CA TYR A 386 -6.97 6.31 37.87
C TYR A 386 -6.74 6.70 39.33
N ASN A 387 -7.28 7.83 39.74
CA ASN A 387 -7.23 8.31 41.10
C ASN A 387 -8.63 8.31 41.73
N SER A 388 -8.82 7.46 42.75
CA SER A 388 -10.09 7.31 43.46
C SER A 388 -10.49 8.52 44.30
N THR A 389 -9.57 9.46 44.57
CA THR A 389 -9.89 10.71 45.28
C THR A 389 -10.43 11.80 44.34
N LEU A 390 -10.37 11.59 43.03
CA LEU A 390 -10.86 12.53 42.02
C LEU A 390 -12.24 12.12 41.50
N THR A 391 -13.00 13.09 41.02
CA THR A 391 -14.24 12.84 40.30
C THR A 391 -13.97 12.09 38.98
N ILE A 392 -15.03 11.49 38.41
CA ILE A 392 -14.93 10.82 37.10
C ILE A 392 -14.53 11.80 36.00
N ILE A 393 -14.99 13.06 36.07
CA ILE A 393 -14.68 14.10 35.09
C ILE A 393 -13.18 14.45 35.15
N GLU A 394 -12.65 14.66 36.34
CA GLU A 394 -11.23 14.96 36.55
C GLU A 394 -10.33 13.80 36.12
N ASN A 395 -10.71 12.56 36.43
CA ASN A 395 -10.00 11.37 35.93
C ASN A 395 -10.01 11.29 34.40
N VAL A 396 -11.13 11.60 33.74
CA VAL A 396 -11.21 11.62 32.27
C VAL A 396 -10.27 12.66 31.67
N GLU A 397 -10.15 13.83 32.30
CA GLU A 397 -9.26 14.89 31.82
C GLU A 397 -7.78 14.52 32.02
N ASN A 398 -7.43 13.94 33.18
CA ASN A 398 -6.07 13.43 33.43
C ASN A 398 -5.68 12.34 32.44
N LEU A 399 -6.56 11.35 32.23
CA LEU A 399 -6.35 10.30 31.23
C LEU A 399 -6.19 10.88 29.82
N ARG A 400 -6.93 11.94 29.48
CA ARG A 400 -6.77 12.63 28.19
C ARG A 400 -5.40 13.28 28.06
N ASN A 401 -4.90 13.92 29.11
CA ASN A 401 -3.56 14.52 29.13
C ASN A 401 -2.46 13.46 28.95
N ASP A 402 -2.68 12.24 29.45
CA ASP A 402 -1.81 11.07 29.23
C ASP A 402 -2.05 10.37 27.87
N GLY A 403 -2.85 10.97 26.98
CA GLY A 403 -3.12 10.46 25.63
C GLY A 403 -4.22 9.40 25.54
N ILE A 404 -4.93 9.09 26.64
CA ILE A 404 -6.01 8.11 26.70
C ILE A 404 -7.37 8.80 26.55
N LYS A 405 -7.96 8.71 25.35
CA LYS A 405 -9.32 9.21 25.10
C LYS A 405 -10.36 8.23 25.63
N ILE A 406 -11.17 8.62 26.61
CA ILE A 406 -12.31 7.84 27.14
C ILE A 406 -13.46 8.77 27.56
N SER A 407 -14.70 8.26 27.54
CA SER A 407 -15.87 9.02 28.04
C SER A 407 -16.14 8.71 29.52
N GLU A 408 -16.73 9.67 30.25
CA GLU A 408 -17.16 9.47 31.64
C GLU A 408 -18.05 8.25 31.82
N LYS A 409 -18.98 8.01 30.86
CA LYS A 409 -19.90 6.87 30.87
C LYS A 409 -19.14 5.55 30.72
N THR A 410 -18.13 5.51 29.85
CA THR A 410 -17.31 4.31 29.66
C THR A 410 -16.43 4.04 30.87
N LEU A 411 -15.76 5.06 31.41
CA LEU A 411 -14.94 4.93 32.61
C LEU A 411 -15.79 4.46 33.80
N SER A 412 -16.95 5.09 34.02
CA SER A 412 -17.89 4.68 35.07
C SER A 412 -18.39 3.24 34.90
N ARG A 413 -18.60 2.78 33.65
CA ARG A 413 -18.99 1.40 33.38
C ARG A 413 -17.86 0.44 33.72
N TYR A 414 -16.63 0.75 33.32
CA TYR A 414 -15.47 -0.11 33.60
C TYR A 414 -15.25 -0.26 35.11
N LEU A 415 -15.37 0.83 35.88
CA LEU A 415 -15.18 0.81 37.34
C LEU A 415 -16.29 0.07 38.11
N LYS A 416 -17.48 -0.09 37.50
CA LYS A 416 -18.60 -0.85 38.09
C LYS A 416 -18.58 -2.32 37.73
N ASP A 417 -17.67 -2.73 36.86
CA ASP A 417 -17.61 -4.08 36.34
C ASP A 417 -16.79 -4.99 37.26
N GLY A 418 -17.13 -6.28 37.32
CA GLY A 418 -16.42 -7.27 38.14
C GLY A 418 -14.97 -7.51 37.68
N ASP A 419 -14.65 -7.10 36.45
CA ASP A 419 -13.34 -7.27 35.83
C ASP A 419 -12.22 -6.41 36.47
N VAL A 420 -12.56 -5.36 37.22
CA VAL A 420 -11.57 -4.44 37.83
C VAL A 420 -10.64 -5.18 38.78
N SER A 421 -11.19 -6.07 39.60
CA SER A 421 -10.41 -6.86 40.57
C SER A 421 -9.41 -7.78 39.87
N MET A 422 -9.86 -8.46 38.81
CA MET A 422 -9.01 -9.35 38.01
C MET A 422 -7.86 -8.59 37.34
N VAL A 423 -8.14 -7.40 36.80
CA VAL A 423 -7.10 -6.59 36.14
C VAL A 423 -6.10 -6.05 37.18
N TRP A 424 -6.54 -5.63 38.37
CA TRP A 424 -5.65 -5.20 39.44
C TRP A 424 -4.72 -6.31 39.93
N GLU A 425 -5.25 -7.51 40.13
CA GLU A 425 -4.46 -8.69 40.49
C GLU A 425 -3.39 -8.99 39.44
N HIS A 426 -3.77 -8.89 38.15
CA HIS A 426 -2.85 -9.07 37.04
C HIS A 426 -1.73 -8.02 36.99
N ILE A 427 -2.03 -6.75 37.33
CA ILE A 427 -1.03 -5.67 37.43
C ILE A 427 -0.07 -5.91 38.60
N GLN A 428 -0.57 -6.33 39.76
CA GLN A 428 0.22 -6.50 41.00
C GLN A 428 1.14 -7.72 40.97
N ASN A 429 0.72 -8.82 40.34
CA ASN A 429 1.48 -10.08 40.32
C ASN A 429 2.70 -10.08 39.38
N GLY A 430 3.10 -8.93 38.83
CA GLY A 430 4.38 -8.78 38.13
C GLY A 430 4.64 -9.86 37.07
N PHE A 431 3.72 -10.02 36.13
CA PHE A 431 3.88 -10.74 34.86
C PHE A 431 4.83 -11.95 34.86
N SER A 432 4.63 -12.93 35.74
CA SER A 432 5.29 -14.23 35.56
C SER A 432 4.51 -15.02 34.50
N GLY A 433 5.17 -15.41 33.42
CA GLY A 433 4.57 -16.12 32.27
C GLY A 433 4.16 -17.57 32.55
N LYS A 434 3.71 -17.89 33.76
CA LYS A 434 3.24 -19.21 34.17
C LYS A 434 2.01 -19.04 35.06
N ASP A 435 1.01 -19.89 34.81
CA ASP A 435 -0.29 -20.01 35.50
C ASP A 435 -1.41 -19.18 34.82
N ASN A 436 -2.54 -19.70 34.31
CA ASN A 436 -3.18 -21.01 34.37
C ASN A 436 -3.17 -21.66 35.75
N LYS A 437 -3.81 -21.00 36.72
CA LYS A 437 -4.47 -21.70 37.81
C LYS A 437 -5.95 -21.31 37.88
N ALA A 438 -6.74 -22.32 38.17
CA ALA A 438 -8.17 -22.43 37.96
C ALA A 438 -8.99 -21.30 38.62
N TYR A 439 -10.00 -20.83 37.90
CA TYR A 439 -11.17 -20.19 38.50
C TYR A 439 -11.84 -21.20 39.44
N ASN A 440 -11.61 -21.04 40.74
CA ASN A 440 -12.40 -21.67 41.79
C ASN A 440 -12.85 -20.61 42.80
N ASN A 441 -14.15 -20.37 42.82
CA ASN A 441 -15.02 -19.94 43.92
C ASN A 441 -14.37 -19.22 45.12
N ASN A 442 -14.26 -17.90 45.02
CA ASN A 442 -14.99 -16.91 45.84
C ASN A 442 -14.26 -15.55 45.70
N PRO A 443 -14.98 -14.45 45.46
CA PRO A 443 -14.34 -13.14 45.37
C PRO A 443 -13.69 -12.78 46.72
N PRO A 444 -12.46 -12.26 46.75
CA PRO A 444 -11.93 -11.64 47.94
C PRO A 444 -12.82 -10.44 48.29
N THR A 445 -13.40 -10.46 49.48
CA THR A 445 -14.04 -9.31 50.09
C THR A 445 -12.98 -8.24 50.32
N ILE A 446 -12.90 -7.25 49.44
CA ILE A 446 -12.18 -6.01 49.73
C ILE A 446 -13.11 -5.17 50.61
N MET A 447 -12.73 -5.05 51.88
CA MET A 447 -13.36 -4.18 52.86
C MET A 447 -13.24 -2.72 52.38
N PHE A 448 -14.36 -2.12 51.99
CA PHE A 448 -14.47 -0.68 51.81
C PHE A 448 -14.38 0.00 53.19
N GLN A 449 -13.17 0.37 53.62
CA GLN A 449 -13.02 1.36 54.68
C GLN A 449 -13.03 2.76 54.07
N SER A 450 -14.23 3.21 53.74
CA SER A 450 -14.76 4.60 53.80
C SER A 450 -15.98 4.66 52.88
N PRO A 451 -17.10 5.29 53.30
CA PRO A 451 -18.30 5.31 52.50
C PRO A 451 -18.03 6.03 51.17
N ILE A 452 -18.40 5.36 50.08
CA ILE A 452 -18.58 6.00 48.76
C ILE A 452 -19.46 7.23 49.02
N PRO A 453 -19.07 8.46 48.63
CA PRO A 453 -20.00 9.56 48.69
C PRO A 453 -21.12 9.22 47.72
N GLU A 454 -22.27 8.83 48.26
CA GLU A 454 -23.52 8.85 47.50
C GLU A 454 -23.60 10.23 46.86
N LYS A 455 -23.77 10.30 45.54
CA LYS A 455 -24.19 11.55 44.92
C LYS A 455 -25.48 11.95 45.63
N ARG A 456 -25.40 12.93 46.54
CA ARG A 456 -26.55 13.48 47.26
C ARG A 456 -27.60 13.82 46.21
N ARG A 457 -28.67 13.03 46.17
CA ARG A 457 -29.81 13.34 45.32
C ARG A 457 -30.56 14.42 46.05
N TYR A 458 -30.42 15.65 45.57
CA TYR A 458 -31.16 16.75 46.15
C TYR A 458 -32.66 16.46 46.05
N THR A 459 -33.32 16.50 47.21
CA THR A 459 -34.76 16.28 47.33
C THR A 459 -35.50 17.43 46.65
N ASP A 460 -36.78 17.23 46.37
CA ASP A 460 -37.57 18.32 45.82
C ASP A 460 -37.72 19.48 46.82
N ASP A 461 -37.69 19.22 48.12
CA ASP A 461 -37.73 20.26 49.17
C ASP A 461 -36.46 21.12 49.13
N GLU A 462 -35.28 20.50 49.03
CA GLU A 462 -33.99 21.20 48.92
C GLU A 462 -33.90 22.04 47.64
N ILE A 463 -34.52 21.58 46.54
CA ILE A 463 -34.61 22.35 45.29
C ILE A 463 -35.62 23.49 45.45
N GLY A 464 -36.76 23.23 46.11
CA GLY A 464 -37.85 24.17 46.31
C GLY A 464 -37.49 25.37 47.20
N GLU A 465 -36.70 25.17 48.25
CA GLU A 465 -36.25 26.24 49.16
C GLU A 465 -35.48 27.36 48.44
N LEU A 466 -34.76 27.00 47.37
CA LEU A 466 -33.91 27.91 46.60
C LEU A 466 -34.50 28.27 45.22
N TYR A 467 -35.63 27.66 44.86
CA TYR A 467 -36.29 27.91 43.58
C TYR A 467 -37.17 29.16 43.66
N ASP A 468 -36.85 30.15 42.83
CA ASP A 468 -37.57 31.41 42.73
C ASP A 468 -38.46 31.42 41.49
N VAL A 469 -39.77 31.33 41.70
CA VAL A 469 -40.77 31.29 40.61
C VAL A 469 -40.80 32.56 39.76
N SER A 470 -40.22 33.67 40.23
CA SER A 470 -40.09 34.91 39.45
C SER A 470 -38.91 34.90 38.48
N LYS A 471 -37.99 33.93 38.62
CA LYS A 471 -36.76 33.83 37.80
C LYS A 471 -36.88 32.80 36.70
N SER A 472 -36.10 32.99 35.62
CA SER A 472 -36.06 32.00 34.53
C SER A 472 -35.47 30.66 35.01
N LEU A 473 -35.77 29.57 34.30
CA LEU A 473 -35.22 28.25 34.61
C LEU A 473 -33.69 28.22 34.51
N LYS A 474 -33.09 29.10 33.69
CA LYS A 474 -31.64 29.26 33.57
C LYS A 474 -31.05 29.95 34.81
N ASP A 475 -31.72 30.99 35.30
CA ASP A 475 -31.25 31.74 36.46
C ASP A 475 -31.44 30.95 37.76
N ASN A 476 -32.54 30.20 37.87
CA ASN A 476 -32.75 29.23 38.95
C ASN A 476 -31.66 28.14 38.95
N LEU A 477 -31.28 27.62 37.79
CA LEU A 477 -30.20 26.64 37.69
C LEU A 477 -28.85 27.22 38.13
N GLN A 478 -28.60 28.51 37.87
CA GLN A 478 -27.39 29.19 38.30
C GLN A 478 -27.40 29.47 39.81
N ASN A 479 -28.54 29.91 40.36
CA ASN A 479 -28.74 30.15 41.79
C ASN A 479 -28.52 28.86 42.61
N LEU A 480 -29.11 27.74 42.17
CA LEU A 480 -28.91 26.43 42.79
C LEU A 480 -27.44 26.04 42.82
N LYS A 481 -26.71 26.23 41.71
CA LYS A 481 -25.27 25.94 41.65
C LYS A 481 -24.43 26.82 42.58
N GLN A 482 -24.78 28.11 42.71
CA GLN A 482 -24.08 29.05 43.59
C GLN A 482 -24.32 28.71 45.07
N ASN A 483 -25.45 28.09 45.40
CA ASN A 483 -25.79 27.63 46.74
C ASN A 483 -25.45 26.15 46.98
N GLY A 484 -24.56 25.58 46.16
CA GLY A 484 -24.03 24.22 46.39
C GLY A 484 -24.99 23.09 46.00
N ILE A 485 -26.06 23.37 45.25
CA ILE A 485 -26.97 22.37 44.65
C ILE A 485 -26.60 22.14 43.18
N HIS A 486 -25.85 21.06 42.92
CA HIS A 486 -25.39 20.71 41.57
C HIS A 486 -26.33 19.73 40.88
N ILE A 487 -27.41 20.24 40.28
CA ILE A 487 -28.35 19.45 39.45
C ILE A 487 -28.27 19.82 37.97
N GLY A 488 -28.65 18.88 37.10
CA GLY A 488 -28.78 19.12 35.66
C GLY A 488 -30.10 19.80 35.28
N LYS A 489 -30.13 20.45 34.10
CA LYS A 489 -31.32 21.14 33.58
C LYS A 489 -32.55 20.22 33.50
N ASP A 490 -32.35 18.95 33.14
CA ASP A 490 -33.43 17.94 33.04
C ASP A 490 -34.04 17.60 34.41
N ARG A 491 -33.23 17.61 35.49
CA ARG A 491 -33.69 17.37 36.87
C ARG A 491 -34.50 18.54 37.41
N LEU A 492 -34.09 19.77 37.08
CA LEU A 492 -34.83 20.99 37.39
C LEU A 492 -36.15 21.07 36.60
N TYR A 493 -36.12 20.71 35.32
CA TYR A 493 -37.34 20.61 34.50
C TYR A 493 -38.34 19.58 35.06
N SER A 494 -37.84 18.42 35.50
CA SER A 494 -38.64 17.37 36.14
C SER A 494 -39.18 17.78 37.51
N PHE A 495 -38.51 18.69 38.22
CA PHE A 495 -39.02 19.33 39.42
C PHE A 495 -40.19 20.27 39.08
N CYS A 496 -39.99 21.24 38.17
CA CYS A 496 -41.07 22.17 37.78
C CYS A 496 -42.31 21.45 37.26
N LYS A 497 -42.14 20.38 36.46
CA LYS A 497 -43.25 19.57 35.94
C LYS A 497 -44.04 18.85 37.04
N ARG A 498 -43.36 18.35 38.08
CA ARG A 498 -44.02 17.62 39.19
C ARG A 498 -44.72 18.55 40.17
N HIS A 499 -44.25 19.79 40.29
CA HIS A 499 -44.82 20.81 41.18
C HIS A 499 -45.72 21.82 40.44
N HIS A 500 -46.07 21.54 39.18
CA HIS A 500 -46.93 22.40 38.35
C HIS A 500 -46.43 23.85 38.20
N ILE A 501 -45.11 24.06 38.19
CA ILE A 501 -44.48 25.37 38.04
C ILE A 501 -44.29 25.67 36.56
N GLU A 502 -44.78 26.82 36.11
CA GLU A 502 -44.60 27.26 34.73
C GLU A 502 -43.11 27.55 34.44
N THR A 503 -42.53 26.81 33.50
CA THR A 503 -41.10 26.92 33.17
C THR A 503 -40.78 28.10 32.26
N ASN A 504 -41.79 28.92 31.91
CA ASN A 504 -41.68 29.99 30.93
C ASN A 504 -42.68 31.16 31.19
N PRO A 505 -42.51 31.94 32.26
CA PRO A 505 -43.49 32.96 32.69
C PRO A 505 -43.67 34.16 31.73
N ASN A 506 -42.86 34.30 30.68
CA ASN A 506 -42.90 35.44 29.74
C ASN A 506 -43.63 35.18 28.42
N LYS A 507 -44.61 34.26 28.38
CA LYS A 507 -45.40 34.03 27.15
C LYS A 507 -46.85 34.51 27.16
N ASN A 508 -47.33 35.10 28.26
CA ASN A 508 -48.67 35.72 28.31
C ASN A 508 -48.61 37.13 28.93
N THR A 509 -48.20 38.11 28.13
CA THR A 509 -48.72 39.47 28.24
C THR A 509 -48.87 40.03 26.82
N LEU A 510 -50.06 40.58 26.54
CA LEU A 510 -50.49 41.31 25.35
C LEU A 510 -51.06 40.49 24.18
N THR A 511 -52.32 40.07 24.35
CA THR A 511 -53.35 40.40 23.36
C THR A 511 -54.51 41.07 24.10
N ASN A 512 -54.52 42.40 24.10
CA ASN A 512 -55.76 43.18 24.05
C ASN A 512 -56.13 43.34 22.59
#